data_AF-A0A2H0DJL3-F1
#
_entry.id   AF-A0A2H0DJL3-F1
#
_cell.length_a   1.000
_cell.length_b   1.000
_cell.length_c   1.000
_cell.angle_alpha   90.00
_cell.angle_beta   90.00
_cell.angle_gamma   90.00
#
_symmetry.space_group_name_H-M   'P 1'
#
loop_
_entity.id
_entity.type
_entity.pdbx_description
1 polymer ?
#
loop_
_entity_poly.entity_id
_entity_poly.type
_entity_poly.pdbx_seq_one_letter_code
_entity_poly.pdbx_strand_id
1 'polypeptide(L)'
;MIPAFGMRIEATGRMLEGANDLYQISQNAASHTNADVTNALTKFGERGNGAMVDLGASVALKLWKGTIFATPLAYIGATPYADTTGGLTPATLGTANTSEMRLRGGVFTELGFGYAHEIMETGLIVGGNLKGIVGKVGFNRIRITQTDPGNGSFGDFDTNTKTSIQPGVDLGLLWDMRETFDGLPLRPRIGVVGRNLNNPKFKYPAQAVTAGERDKLSMQGQVRAGVALSPFKFWHLTADLDMTENLTLIDGYKTRYASTCPCGPDSRRTSRTRTPGSPSPPVRG
;
A
#
# COMPACT_ATOMS: atom_id res chain seq x y z
N MET A 1 4.68 -22.68 -4.97
CA MET A 1 4.74 -21.20 -5.04
C MET A 1 3.31 -20.68 -5.11
N ILE A 2 2.97 -19.67 -4.32
CA ILE A 2 1.64 -19.04 -4.37
C ILE A 2 1.88 -17.58 -4.75
N PRO A 3 1.59 -17.17 -6.00
CA PRO A 3 1.63 -15.77 -6.37
C PRO A 3 0.38 -15.06 -5.83
N ALA A 4 0.55 -13.82 -5.39
CA ALA A 4 -0.53 -12.90 -5.10
C ALA A 4 -0.22 -11.56 -5.79
N PHE A 5 -1.26 -10.91 -6.32
CA PHE A 5 -1.18 -9.59 -6.95
C PHE A 5 -2.27 -8.69 -6.38
N GLY A 6 -1.96 -7.42 -6.20
CA GLY A 6 -2.89 -6.39 -5.76
C GLY A 6 -2.56 -5.06 -6.42
N MET A 7 -3.60 -4.31 -6.76
CA MET A 7 -3.52 -2.94 -7.25
C MET A 7 -4.61 -2.13 -6.57
N ARG A 8 -4.29 -0.90 -6.18
CA ARG A 8 -5.24 0.07 -5.65
C ARG A 8 -4.94 1.46 -6.21
N ILE A 9 -6.01 2.19 -6.48
CA ILE A 9 -5.99 3.58 -6.94
C ILE A 9 -6.96 4.34 -6.03
N GLU A 10 -6.53 5.48 -5.50
CA GLU A 10 -7.31 6.30 -4.59
C GLU A 10 -7.09 7.79 -4.88
N ALA A 11 -8.17 8.58 -4.88
CA ALA A 11 -8.13 10.04 -4.83
C ALA A 11 -8.62 10.49 -3.45
N THR A 12 -7.94 11.44 -2.83
CA THR A 12 -8.08 11.77 -1.41
C THR A 12 -8.47 13.23 -1.21
N GLY A 13 -9.17 13.48 -0.09
CA GLY A 13 -9.58 14.83 0.31
C GLY A 13 -10.62 15.47 -0.62
N ARG A 14 -10.56 16.79 -0.73
CA ARG A 14 -11.45 17.62 -1.57
C ARG A 14 -10.88 17.88 -2.95
N MET A 15 -9.88 17.10 -3.38
CA MET A 15 -9.24 17.25 -4.69
C MET A 15 -10.28 17.22 -5.83
N LEU A 16 -11.21 16.27 -5.78
CA LEU A 16 -12.24 16.13 -6.81
C LEU A 16 -13.26 17.28 -6.78
N GLU A 17 -13.58 17.80 -5.59
CA GLU A 17 -14.43 18.99 -5.46
C GLU A 17 -13.75 20.22 -6.06
N GLY A 18 -12.50 20.49 -5.69
CA GLY A 18 -11.72 21.60 -6.25
C GLY A 18 -11.52 21.48 -7.76
N ALA A 19 -11.26 20.27 -8.27
CA ALA A 19 -11.15 20.03 -9.71
C ALA A 19 -12.48 20.24 -10.44
N ASN A 20 -13.60 19.82 -9.84
CA ASN A 20 -14.94 20.05 -10.39
C ASN A 20 -15.31 21.54 -10.35
N ASP A 21 -15.00 22.26 -9.28
CA ASP A 21 -15.23 23.71 -9.17
C ASP A 21 -14.44 24.45 -10.26
N LEU A 22 -13.17 24.11 -10.46
CA LEU A 22 -12.33 24.67 -11.54
C LEU A 22 -12.89 24.36 -12.93
N TYR A 23 -13.42 23.14 -13.13
CA TYR A 23 -14.06 22.75 -14.37
C TYR A 23 -15.35 23.55 -14.64
N GLN A 24 -16.19 23.77 -13.62
CA GLN A 24 -17.40 24.59 -13.77
C GLN A 24 -17.05 26.05 -14.07
N ILE A 25 -16.02 26.58 -13.39
CA ILE A 25 -15.53 27.94 -13.64
C ILE A 25 -15.02 28.09 -15.08
N SER A 26 -14.29 27.11 -15.60
CA SER A 26 -13.77 27.19 -16.97
C SER A 26 -14.88 27.17 -18.03
N GLN A 27 -15.98 26.48 -17.76
CA GLN A 27 -17.13 26.42 -18.67
C GLN A 27 -17.98 27.71 -18.68
N ASN A 28 -17.97 28.50 -17.60
CA ASN A 28 -18.75 29.74 -17.50
C ASN A 28 -17.99 30.86 -16.78
N ALA A 29 -16.80 31.19 -17.28
CA ALA A 29 -15.90 32.15 -16.63
C ALA A 29 -16.52 33.53 -16.35
N ALA A 30 -17.49 33.97 -17.15
CA ALA A 30 -18.17 35.26 -16.97
C ALA A 30 -19.06 35.33 -15.72
N SER A 31 -19.49 34.19 -15.18
CA SER A 31 -20.39 34.12 -14.02
C SER A 31 -19.65 33.91 -12.69
N HIS A 32 -18.32 33.78 -12.73
CA HIS A 32 -17.50 33.48 -11.57
C HIS A 32 -16.53 34.62 -11.25
N THR A 33 -16.33 34.84 -9.96
CA THR A 33 -15.43 35.87 -9.45
C THR A 33 -14.02 35.31 -9.22
N ASN A 34 -13.04 36.21 -9.06
CA ASN A 34 -11.69 35.81 -8.63
C ASN A 34 -11.71 35.07 -7.29
N ALA A 35 -12.67 35.39 -6.40
CA ALA A 35 -12.81 34.69 -5.14
C ALA A 35 -13.21 33.22 -5.33
N ASP A 36 -14.04 32.91 -6.33
CA ASP A 36 -14.43 31.53 -6.65
C ASP A 36 -13.23 30.71 -7.13
N VAL A 37 -12.39 31.31 -7.99
CA VAL A 37 -11.14 30.70 -8.45
C VAL A 37 -10.19 30.46 -7.29
N THR A 38 -9.96 31.46 -6.43
CA THR A 38 -9.10 31.31 -5.25
C THR A 38 -9.63 30.22 -4.33
N ASN A 39 -10.94 30.18 -4.06
CA ASN A 39 -11.55 29.15 -3.23
C ASN A 39 -11.37 27.75 -3.84
N ALA A 40 -11.56 27.60 -5.15
CA ALA A 40 -11.36 26.32 -5.84
C ALA A 40 -9.89 25.87 -5.80
N LEU A 41 -8.95 26.81 -6.01
CA LEU A 41 -7.51 26.54 -5.92
C LEU A 41 -7.06 26.21 -4.49
N THR A 42 -7.57 26.92 -3.47
CA THR A 42 -7.33 26.61 -2.06
C THR A 42 -7.88 25.23 -1.72
N LYS A 43 -9.11 24.91 -2.13
CA LYS A 43 -9.69 23.56 -1.96
C LYS A 43 -8.91 22.48 -2.68
N PHE A 44 -8.25 22.79 -3.80
CA PHE A 44 -7.45 21.85 -4.57
C PHE A 44 -6.09 21.61 -3.91
N GLY A 45 -5.39 22.67 -3.50
CA GLY A 45 -4.06 22.64 -2.87
C GLY A 45 -4.05 22.40 -1.36
N GLU A 46 -5.21 22.17 -0.73
CA GLU A 46 -5.29 21.90 0.71
C GLU A 46 -4.54 20.61 1.08
N ARG A 47 -3.93 20.63 2.28
CA ARG A 47 -3.24 19.46 2.82
C ARG A 47 -4.22 18.29 2.98
N GLY A 48 -3.82 17.12 2.52
CA GLY A 48 -4.64 15.90 2.51
C GLY A 48 -5.27 15.59 1.15
N ASN A 49 -5.17 16.54 0.21
CA ASN A 49 -5.60 16.33 -1.16
C ASN A 49 -4.51 15.69 -2.01
N GLY A 50 -4.92 14.77 -2.88
CA GLY A 50 -4.06 14.21 -3.89
C GLY A 50 -4.63 12.93 -4.47
N ALA A 51 -3.81 12.26 -5.25
CA ALA A 51 -4.10 10.94 -5.78
C ALA A 51 -2.93 10.00 -5.49
N MET A 52 -3.22 8.75 -5.18
CA MET A 52 -2.19 7.74 -4.99
C MET A 52 -2.57 6.41 -5.64
N VAL A 53 -1.55 5.68 -6.03
CA VAL A 53 -1.63 4.33 -6.58
C VAL A 53 -0.65 3.46 -5.83
N ASP A 54 -1.07 2.27 -5.45
CA ASP A 54 -0.22 1.24 -4.91
C ASP A 54 -0.37 -0.08 -5.63
N LEU A 55 0.76 -0.72 -5.85
CA LEU A 55 0.90 -1.97 -6.57
C LEU A 55 1.72 -2.93 -5.72
N GLY A 56 1.26 -4.16 -5.57
CA GLY A 56 1.94 -5.17 -4.80
C GLY A 56 1.88 -6.52 -5.48
N ALA A 57 3.00 -7.23 -5.48
CA ALA A 57 3.01 -8.64 -5.81
C ALA A 57 3.78 -9.39 -4.71
N SER A 58 3.39 -10.63 -4.44
CA SER A 58 4.06 -11.47 -3.46
C SER A 58 4.25 -12.87 -3.99
N VAL A 59 5.42 -13.43 -3.75
CA VAL A 59 5.71 -14.85 -3.94
C VAL A 59 6.25 -15.42 -2.63
N ALA A 60 5.71 -16.55 -2.22
CA ALA A 60 6.16 -17.26 -1.04
C ALA A 60 6.43 -18.74 -1.34
N LEU A 61 7.48 -19.26 -0.73
CA LEU A 61 7.90 -20.65 -0.77
C LEU A 61 8.00 -21.19 0.65
N LYS A 62 7.17 -22.18 0.97
CA LYS A 62 7.27 -22.93 2.22
C LYS A 62 8.49 -23.86 2.12
N LEU A 63 9.41 -23.74 3.08
CA LEU A 63 10.58 -24.59 3.22
C LEU A 63 10.60 -25.15 4.65
N TRP A 64 10.55 -26.48 4.79
CA TRP A 64 10.50 -27.13 6.10
C TRP A 64 9.35 -26.54 6.96
N LYS A 65 9.70 -25.95 8.11
CA LYS A 65 8.81 -25.31 9.09
C LYS A 65 8.76 -23.78 8.91
N GLY A 66 9.45 -23.22 7.91
CA GLY A 66 9.49 -21.79 7.63
C GLY A 66 8.96 -21.45 6.24
N THR A 67 8.94 -20.16 5.94
CA THR A 67 8.57 -19.62 4.63
C THR A 67 9.58 -18.54 4.24
N ILE A 68 10.11 -18.62 3.03
CA ILE A 68 10.84 -17.51 2.42
C ILE A 68 9.87 -16.78 1.50
N PHE A 69 9.91 -15.46 1.52
CA PHE A 69 9.05 -14.63 0.69
C PHE A 69 9.81 -13.46 0.07
N ALA A 70 9.29 -13.02 -1.07
CA ALA A 70 9.68 -11.79 -1.74
C ALA A 70 8.42 -11.00 -2.09
N THR A 71 8.41 -9.71 -1.78
CA THR A 71 7.25 -8.85 -2.00
C THR A 71 7.68 -7.47 -2.48
N PRO A 72 7.68 -7.21 -3.80
CA PRO A 72 7.75 -5.86 -4.34
C PRO A 72 6.45 -5.09 -4.07
N LEU A 73 6.59 -3.88 -3.54
CA LEU A 73 5.53 -2.90 -3.30
C LEU A 73 5.94 -1.59 -3.95
N ALA A 74 5.08 -1.01 -4.78
CA ALA A 74 5.28 0.31 -5.36
C ALA A 74 4.17 1.24 -4.87
N TYR A 75 4.53 2.43 -4.43
CA TYR A 75 3.61 3.50 -4.06
C TYR A 75 3.95 4.72 -4.90
N ILE A 76 2.93 5.35 -5.47
CA ILE A 76 3.05 6.61 -6.21
C ILE A 76 1.96 7.53 -5.66
N GLY A 77 2.31 8.77 -5.36
CA GLY A 77 1.41 9.79 -4.87
C GLY A 77 1.67 11.12 -5.57
N ALA A 78 0.60 11.81 -5.94
CA ALA A 78 0.63 13.13 -6.53
C ALA A 78 -0.15 14.08 -5.61
N THR A 79 0.50 15.14 -5.13
CA THR A 79 -0.15 16.20 -4.37
C THR A 79 -0.09 17.52 -5.14
N PRO A 80 -1.22 18.17 -5.39
CA PRO A 80 -1.21 19.51 -5.94
C PRO A 80 -0.81 20.52 -4.87
N TYR A 81 -0.10 21.55 -5.31
CA TYR A 81 0.18 22.75 -4.55
C TYR A 81 -0.24 23.95 -5.41
N ALA A 82 -1.22 24.71 -4.93
CA ALA A 82 -1.69 25.90 -5.59
C ALA A 82 -1.12 27.13 -4.87
N ASP A 83 -0.40 27.96 -5.62
CA ASP A 83 0.05 29.25 -5.12
C ASP A 83 -1.12 30.25 -5.21
N THR A 84 -1.71 30.55 -4.06
CA THR A 84 -2.82 31.51 -3.95
C THR A 84 -2.37 32.88 -3.47
N THR A 85 -1.06 33.15 -3.42
CA THR A 85 -0.53 34.41 -2.86
C THR A 85 -0.83 35.58 -3.80
N GLY A 86 -1.50 36.60 -3.28
CA GLY A 86 -2.14 37.67 -4.03
C GLY A 86 -1.18 38.57 -4.82
N GLY A 87 -1.46 38.73 -6.12
CA GLY A 87 -0.70 39.62 -7.00
C GLY A 87 -0.31 39.01 -8.35
N LEU A 88 -0.80 37.82 -8.69
CA LEU A 88 -0.65 37.24 -10.02
C LEU A 88 -1.44 38.09 -11.02
N THR A 89 -0.74 39.04 -11.65
CA THR A 89 -1.22 39.75 -12.83
C THR A 89 -0.92 38.89 -14.06
N PRO A 90 -1.60 39.10 -15.20
CA PRO A 90 -1.23 38.44 -16.45
C PRO A 90 0.27 38.60 -16.81
N ALA A 91 0.90 39.69 -16.38
CA ALA A 91 2.32 39.96 -16.59
C ALA A 91 3.27 39.16 -15.67
N THR A 92 2.81 38.73 -14.48
CA THR A 92 3.63 38.02 -13.48
C THR A 92 3.30 36.54 -13.36
N LEU A 93 2.23 36.06 -14.03
CA LEU A 93 1.78 34.67 -13.96
C LEU A 93 2.84 33.66 -14.40
N GLY A 94 3.66 33.98 -15.41
CA GLY A 94 4.71 33.07 -15.91
C GLY A 94 5.95 32.96 -15.01
N THR A 95 6.20 33.92 -14.13
CA THR A 95 7.45 34.01 -13.36
C THR A 95 7.26 33.95 -11.84
N ALA A 96 6.11 34.40 -11.34
CA ALA A 96 5.80 34.44 -9.90
C ALA A 96 4.90 33.28 -9.43
N ASN A 97 4.20 32.60 -10.34
CA ASN A 97 3.34 31.49 -9.94
C ASN A 97 4.17 30.25 -9.60
N THR A 98 4.14 29.85 -8.33
CA THR A 98 4.84 28.67 -7.82
C THR A 98 3.96 27.42 -7.73
N SER A 99 2.78 27.44 -8.36
CA SER A 99 1.89 26.28 -8.40
C SER A 99 2.58 25.08 -9.06
N GLU A 100 2.56 23.96 -8.34
CA GLU A 100 3.29 22.75 -8.73
C GLU A 100 2.50 21.50 -8.34
N MET A 101 2.71 20.43 -9.08
CA MET A 101 2.31 19.09 -8.69
C MET A 101 3.54 18.36 -8.16
N ARG A 102 3.48 17.93 -6.90
CA ARG A 102 4.54 17.15 -6.28
C ARG A 102 4.25 15.68 -6.47
N LEU A 103 5.18 15.00 -7.14
CA LEU A 103 5.15 13.56 -7.29
C LEU A 103 6.09 12.95 -6.25
N ARG A 104 5.54 12.04 -5.45
CA ARG A 104 6.27 11.25 -4.47
C ARG A 104 6.07 9.79 -4.82
N GLY A 105 7.08 8.98 -4.62
CA GLY A 105 6.91 7.55 -4.81
C GLY A 105 8.01 6.75 -4.16
N GLY A 106 7.77 5.46 -4.04
CA GLY A 106 8.78 4.54 -3.59
C GLY A 106 8.49 3.12 -4.05
N VAL A 107 9.55 2.41 -4.41
CA VAL A 107 9.51 0.97 -4.66
C VAL A 107 10.25 0.29 -3.52
N PHE A 108 9.57 -0.60 -2.82
CA PHE A 108 10.05 -1.32 -1.65
C PHE A 108 9.99 -2.81 -1.93
N THR A 109 11.15 -3.47 -1.98
CA THR A 109 11.23 -4.91 -2.10
C THR A 109 11.51 -5.50 -0.73
N GLU A 110 10.52 -6.20 -0.17
CA GLU A 110 10.66 -6.96 1.06
C GLU A 110 11.18 -8.36 0.73
N LEU A 111 12.31 -8.76 1.31
CA LEU A 111 12.82 -10.12 1.28
C LEU A 111 12.89 -10.64 2.72
N GLY A 112 12.28 -11.77 3.00
CA GLY A 112 12.21 -12.22 4.38
C GLY A 112 12.02 -13.71 4.58
N PHE A 113 12.15 -14.07 5.85
CA PHE A 113 11.89 -15.39 6.39
C PHE A 113 10.82 -15.29 7.47
N GLY A 114 9.83 -16.17 7.39
CA GLY A 114 8.74 -16.29 8.34
C GLY A 114 8.71 -17.66 9.01
N TYR A 115 8.37 -17.67 10.29
CA TYR A 115 8.13 -18.89 11.05
C TYR A 115 6.87 -18.72 11.89
N ALA A 116 6.06 -19.77 11.97
CA ALA A 116 4.87 -19.81 12.80
C ALA A 116 4.78 -21.16 13.51
N HIS A 117 4.30 -21.14 14.75
CA HIS A 117 4.15 -22.31 15.59
C HIS A 117 2.85 -22.25 16.37
N GLU A 118 2.23 -23.40 16.53
CA GLU A 118 1.04 -23.56 17.34
C GLU A 118 1.42 -23.78 18.81
N ILE A 119 0.71 -23.10 19.71
CA ILE A 119 0.91 -23.20 21.15
C ILE A 119 0.02 -24.31 21.68
N MET A 120 0.64 -25.39 22.18
CA MET A 120 -0.01 -26.43 22.98
C MET A 120 -1.24 -27.10 22.32
N GLU A 121 -1.27 -27.22 20.99
CA GLU A 121 -2.39 -27.83 20.24
C GLU A 121 -3.76 -27.16 20.53
N THR A 122 -3.74 -25.90 20.92
CA THR A 122 -4.96 -25.16 21.29
C THR A 122 -5.67 -24.53 20.09
N GLY A 123 -5.11 -24.61 18.89
CA GLY A 123 -5.48 -23.79 17.74
C GLY A 123 -4.93 -22.36 17.78
N LEU A 124 -4.19 -21.98 18.83
CA LEU A 124 -3.53 -20.68 18.90
C LEU A 124 -2.16 -20.74 18.22
N ILE A 125 -2.02 -20.03 17.11
CA ILE A 125 -0.81 -19.98 16.30
C ILE A 125 -0.17 -18.61 16.45
N VAL A 126 1.11 -18.59 16.81
CA VAL A 126 1.93 -17.39 16.84
C VAL A 126 2.98 -17.46 15.75
N GLY A 127 3.25 -16.34 15.10
CA GLY A 127 4.24 -16.28 14.05
C GLY A 127 4.92 -14.92 13.98
N GLY A 128 6.05 -14.91 13.30
CA GLY A 128 6.80 -13.70 13.06
C GLY A 128 7.61 -13.79 11.77
N ASN A 129 7.87 -12.61 11.20
CA ASN A 129 8.71 -12.47 10.03
C ASN A 129 9.88 -11.55 10.33
N LEU A 130 11.07 -11.94 9.87
CA LEU A 130 12.22 -11.07 9.75
C LEU A 130 12.44 -10.79 8.27
N LYS A 131 12.58 -9.51 7.92
CA LYS A 131 12.75 -9.10 6.53
C LYS A 131 13.79 -7.99 6.38
N GLY A 132 14.51 -8.02 5.28
CA GLY A 132 15.25 -6.88 4.76
C GLY A 132 14.40 -6.17 3.71
N ILE A 133 14.32 -4.85 3.79
CA ILE A 133 13.54 -4.03 2.88
C ILE A 133 14.51 -3.14 2.11
N VAL A 134 14.58 -3.32 0.79
CA VAL A 134 15.31 -2.43 -0.11
C VAL A 134 14.31 -1.44 -0.68
N GLY A 135 14.42 -0.17 -0.28
CA GLY A 135 13.53 0.90 -0.72
C GLY A 135 14.26 1.89 -1.62
N LYS A 136 13.69 2.19 -2.80
CA LYS A 136 14.07 3.29 -3.69
C LYS A 136 12.98 4.36 -3.60
N VAL A 137 13.26 5.50 -2.99
CA VAL A 137 12.30 6.62 -2.84
C VAL A 137 12.61 7.69 -3.88
N GLY A 138 11.59 8.16 -4.58
CA GLY A 138 11.68 9.19 -5.61
C GLY A 138 10.81 10.42 -5.30
N PHE A 139 11.25 11.56 -5.82
CA PHE A 139 10.54 12.83 -5.70
C PHE A 139 10.73 13.67 -6.95
N ASN A 140 9.65 14.31 -7.43
CA ASN A 140 9.70 15.24 -8.54
C ASN A 140 8.67 16.37 -8.35
N ARG A 141 8.93 17.55 -8.94
CA ARG A 141 8.04 18.71 -8.95
C ARG A 141 7.77 19.14 -10.36
N ILE A 142 6.50 19.15 -10.74
CA ILE A 142 6.05 19.60 -12.05
C ILE A 142 5.41 20.97 -11.86
N ARG A 143 6.09 22.04 -12.28
CA ARG A 143 5.54 23.40 -12.22
C ARG A 143 4.57 23.63 -13.37
N ILE A 144 3.41 24.19 -13.07
CA ILE A 144 2.31 24.34 -14.04
C ILE A 144 2.59 25.46 -15.07
N THR A 145 3.48 26.41 -14.74
CA THR A 145 3.73 27.62 -15.53
C THR A 145 4.95 27.57 -16.45
N GLN A 146 5.76 26.52 -16.39
CA GLN A 146 6.85 26.33 -17.34
C GLN A 146 6.31 25.62 -18.59
N THR A 147 6.01 26.41 -19.63
CA THR A 147 5.38 26.04 -20.92
C THR A 147 6.25 25.13 -21.81
N ASP A 148 7.21 24.41 -21.26
CA ASP A 148 7.95 23.40 -22.00
C ASP A 148 8.18 22.16 -21.12
N PRO A 149 7.19 21.25 -21.01
CA PRO A 149 7.45 19.91 -20.55
C PRO A 149 8.20 19.21 -21.69
N GLY A 150 9.45 19.58 -21.95
CA GLY A 150 10.31 18.80 -22.83
C GLY A 150 10.38 17.34 -22.34
N ASN A 151 11.05 16.46 -23.08
CA ASN A 151 11.21 15.03 -22.80
C ASN A 151 11.69 14.64 -21.35
N GLY A 152 11.93 15.59 -20.44
CA GLY A 152 12.42 15.39 -19.07
C GLY A 152 11.38 15.47 -17.94
N SER A 153 10.17 16.04 -18.12
CA SER A 153 9.33 16.38 -16.94
C SER A 153 8.86 15.17 -16.11
N PHE A 154 8.56 14.04 -16.75
CA PHE A 154 8.32 12.75 -16.05
C PHE A 154 9.53 11.80 -16.10
N GLY A 155 10.41 11.96 -17.09
CA GLY A 155 11.61 11.12 -17.27
C GLY A 155 12.66 11.30 -16.16
N ASP A 156 12.70 12.48 -15.53
CA ASP A 156 13.62 12.79 -14.44
C ASP A 156 13.19 12.22 -13.07
N PHE A 157 12.09 11.46 -13.02
CA PHE A 157 11.74 10.75 -11.78
C PHE A 157 12.80 9.71 -11.41
N ASP A 158 13.52 9.15 -12.38
CA ASP A 158 14.57 8.16 -12.12
C ASP A 158 15.88 8.76 -11.60
N THR A 159 16.21 10.00 -11.97
CA THR A 159 17.45 10.69 -11.55
C THR A 159 17.35 11.23 -10.13
N ASN A 160 16.14 11.54 -9.65
CA ASN A 160 15.89 12.07 -8.32
C ASN A 160 15.44 10.98 -7.35
N THR A 161 16.23 9.91 -7.23
CA THR A 161 15.90 8.78 -6.35
C THR A 161 17.00 8.45 -5.35
N LYS A 162 16.62 7.88 -4.21
CA LYS A 162 17.55 7.42 -3.19
C LYS A 162 17.19 6.01 -2.74
N THR A 163 18.17 5.11 -2.85
CA THR A 163 18.07 3.74 -2.36
C THR A 163 18.54 3.65 -0.91
N SER A 164 17.83 2.91 -0.08
CA SER A 164 18.18 2.61 1.32
C SER A 164 17.71 1.21 1.68
N ILE A 165 18.45 0.55 2.58
CA ILE A 165 18.11 -0.79 3.09
C ILE A 165 17.74 -0.64 4.57
N GLN A 166 16.63 -1.25 4.99
CA GLN A 166 16.16 -1.21 6.37
C GLN A 166 15.68 -2.60 6.81
N PRO A 167 15.96 -3.03 8.05
CA PRO A 167 15.37 -4.25 8.60
C PRO A 167 13.88 -4.01 8.93
N GLY A 168 13.07 -5.06 8.86
CA GLY A 168 11.66 -5.06 9.23
C GLY A 168 11.31 -6.28 10.08
N VAL A 169 10.39 -6.08 11.02
CA VAL A 169 9.86 -7.14 11.89
C VAL A 169 8.34 -7.11 11.83
N ASP A 170 7.75 -8.28 11.57
CA ASP A 170 6.30 -8.49 11.65
C ASP A 170 6.00 -9.56 12.70
N LEU A 171 4.89 -9.42 13.42
CA LEU A 171 4.37 -10.43 14.35
C LEU A 171 2.90 -10.70 14.06
N GLY A 172 2.46 -11.93 14.27
CA GLY A 172 1.09 -12.33 14.05
C GLY A 172 0.63 -13.36 15.06
N LEU A 173 -0.67 -13.29 15.37
CA LEU A 173 -1.40 -14.26 16.15
C LEU A 173 -2.64 -14.66 15.35
N LEU A 174 -2.90 -15.95 15.27
CA LEU A 174 -4.07 -16.53 14.65
C LEU A 174 -4.68 -17.52 15.63
N TRP A 175 -5.96 -17.37 15.91
CA TRP A 175 -6.72 -18.33 16.67
C TRP A 175 -7.66 -19.09 15.74
N ASP A 176 -7.35 -20.38 15.57
CA ASP A 176 -8.18 -21.34 14.87
C ASP A 176 -9.16 -21.99 15.84
N MET A 177 -10.34 -21.39 15.96
CA MET A 177 -11.37 -21.86 16.90
C MET A 177 -11.93 -23.24 16.54
N ARG A 178 -11.59 -23.79 15.35
CA ARG A 178 -11.99 -25.14 14.92
C ARG A 178 -11.29 -26.23 15.73
N GLU A 179 -10.08 -25.96 16.19
CA GLU A 179 -9.28 -26.90 16.98
C GLU A 179 -9.61 -26.77 18.47
N THR A 180 -9.96 -25.56 18.92
CA THR A 180 -10.36 -25.32 20.32
C THR A 180 -11.79 -25.78 20.63
N PHE A 181 -12.74 -25.56 19.72
CA PHE A 181 -14.16 -25.84 19.94
C PHE A 181 -14.71 -26.70 18.82
N ASP A 182 -14.86 -28.00 19.08
CA ASP A 182 -15.52 -28.90 18.15
C ASP A 182 -17.01 -28.54 18.02
N GLY A 183 -17.54 -28.59 16.80
CA GLY A 183 -18.95 -28.31 16.50
C GLY A 183 -19.33 -26.84 16.32
N LEU A 184 -18.42 -25.86 16.43
CA LEU A 184 -18.76 -24.46 16.13
C LEU A 184 -19.23 -24.32 14.66
N PRO A 185 -20.42 -23.75 14.41
CA PRO A 185 -20.89 -23.51 13.05
C PRO A 185 -19.96 -22.50 12.36
N LEU A 186 -19.84 -22.62 11.04
CA LEU A 186 -19.04 -21.72 10.19
C LEU A 186 -17.53 -21.72 10.46
N ARG A 187 -17.02 -22.53 11.40
CA ARG A 187 -15.58 -22.80 11.56
C ARG A 187 -14.72 -21.52 11.60
N PRO A 188 -14.99 -20.60 12.55
CA PRO A 188 -14.39 -19.27 12.57
C PRO A 188 -12.89 -19.31 12.85
N ARG A 189 -12.17 -18.36 12.27
CA ARG A 189 -10.76 -18.08 12.56
C ARG A 189 -10.61 -16.58 12.75
N ILE A 190 -9.83 -16.18 13.75
CA ILE A 190 -9.58 -14.76 14.05
C ILE A 190 -8.09 -14.56 14.09
N GLY A 191 -7.60 -13.51 13.44
CA GLY A 191 -6.17 -13.19 13.42
C GLY A 191 -5.91 -11.72 13.69
N VAL A 192 -4.73 -11.44 14.23
CA VAL A 192 -4.18 -10.09 14.33
C VAL A 192 -2.73 -10.14 13.86
N VAL A 193 -2.35 -9.22 12.98
CA VAL A 193 -0.98 -9.09 12.48
C VAL A 193 -0.52 -7.66 12.66
N GLY A 194 0.63 -7.50 13.30
CA GLY A 194 1.40 -6.27 13.35
C GLY A 194 2.55 -6.32 12.36
N ARG A 195 2.52 -5.49 11.32
CA ARG A 195 3.59 -5.37 10.32
C ARG A 195 4.48 -4.19 10.63
N ASN A 196 5.76 -4.28 10.25
CA ASN A 196 6.75 -3.21 10.33
C ASN A 196 6.82 -2.57 11.73
N LEU A 197 6.83 -3.38 12.79
CA LEU A 197 6.74 -2.94 14.18
C LEU A 197 7.87 -1.96 14.57
N ASN A 198 9.00 -2.05 13.89
CA ASN A 198 10.16 -1.18 14.08
C ASN A 198 10.14 0.10 13.23
N ASN A 199 9.08 0.37 12.47
CA ASN A 199 8.90 1.58 11.65
C ASN A 199 10.13 1.91 10.76
N PRO A 200 10.49 1.08 9.77
CA PRO A 200 11.66 1.30 8.93
C PRO A 200 11.57 2.64 8.17
N LYS A 201 12.72 3.34 8.06
CA LYS A 201 12.80 4.70 7.51
C LYS A 201 13.77 4.76 6.32
N PHE A 202 13.30 5.27 5.19
CA PHE A 202 14.04 5.38 3.95
C PHE A 202 14.37 6.83 3.67
N LYS A 203 15.58 7.12 3.21
CA LYS A 203 16.01 8.50 2.95
C LYS A 203 15.35 9.03 1.69
N TYR A 204 14.86 10.26 1.75
CA TYR A 204 14.49 11.00 0.54
C TYR A 204 15.75 11.47 -0.22
N PRO A 205 15.65 11.71 -1.53
CA PRO A 205 16.67 12.44 -2.28
C PRO A 205 16.79 13.88 -1.77
N ALA A 206 17.98 14.49 -1.91
CA ALA A 206 18.26 15.84 -1.42
C ALA A 206 17.29 16.90 -1.99
N GLN A 207 16.88 16.71 -3.24
CA GLN A 207 15.94 17.56 -3.96
C GLN A 207 14.58 17.66 -3.27
N ALA A 208 14.12 16.56 -2.65
CA ALA A 208 12.89 16.56 -1.85
C ALA A 208 13.06 17.41 -0.59
N VAL A 209 14.17 17.21 0.13
CA VAL A 209 14.47 17.97 1.36
C VAL A 209 14.58 19.47 1.07
N THR A 210 15.27 19.84 -0.01
CA THR A 210 15.34 21.23 -0.48
C THR A 210 13.97 21.79 -0.88
N ALA A 211 13.04 20.93 -1.32
CA ALA A 211 11.65 21.29 -1.60
C ALA A 211 10.75 21.40 -0.35
N GLY A 212 11.32 21.23 0.85
CA GLY A 212 10.58 21.27 2.11
C GLY A 212 9.94 19.94 2.49
N GLU A 213 10.29 18.85 1.81
CA GLU A 213 9.90 17.50 2.23
C GLU A 213 10.69 17.02 3.44
N ARG A 214 10.20 15.97 4.09
CA ARG A 214 10.90 15.33 5.20
C ARG A 214 12.19 14.66 4.70
N ASP A 215 13.19 14.50 5.58
CA ASP A 215 14.42 13.77 5.26
C ASP A 215 14.21 12.27 5.03
N LYS A 216 13.15 11.72 5.62
CA LYS A 216 12.89 10.27 5.61
C LYS A 216 11.41 9.95 5.39
N LEU A 217 11.16 8.98 4.52
CA LEU A 217 9.89 8.30 4.36
C LEU A 217 9.83 7.12 5.33
N SER A 218 8.89 7.15 6.27
CA SER A 218 8.69 6.05 7.23
C SER A 218 7.64 5.10 6.69
N MET A 219 7.96 3.81 6.59
CA MET A 219 6.93 2.78 6.49
C MET A 219 6.39 2.54 7.89
N GLN A 220 5.19 3.04 8.17
CA GLN A 220 4.60 2.92 9.50
C GLN A 220 4.23 1.47 9.82
N GLY A 221 4.30 1.16 11.10
CA GLY A 221 3.77 -0.07 11.66
C GLY A 221 2.26 -0.10 11.48
N GLN A 222 1.77 -1.24 11.02
CA GLN A 222 0.36 -1.46 10.72
C GLN A 222 -0.15 -2.61 11.57
N VAL A 223 -1.25 -2.42 12.30
CA VAL A 223 -1.97 -3.51 12.95
C VAL A 223 -3.23 -3.79 12.16
N ARG A 224 -3.44 -5.05 11.78
CA ARG A 224 -4.62 -5.54 11.07
C ARG A 224 -5.23 -6.70 11.83
N ALA A 225 -6.53 -6.62 12.07
CA ALA A 225 -7.33 -7.75 12.53
C ALA A 225 -8.10 -8.36 11.36
N GLY A 226 -8.33 -9.66 11.41
CA GLY A 226 -9.06 -10.38 10.38
C GLY A 226 -9.93 -11.46 10.99
N VAL A 227 -11.08 -11.71 10.38
CA VAL A 227 -11.95 -12.83 10.66
C VAL A 227 -12.19 -13.62 9.38
N ALA A 228 -12.16 -14.93 9.48
CA ALA A 228 -12.49 -15.83 8.39
C ALA A 228 -13.57 -16.82 8.82
N LEU A 229 -14.67 -16.84 8.10
CA LEU A 229 -15.76 -17.81 8.25
C LEU A 229 -15.71 -18.80 7.10
N SER A 230 -15.86 -20.08 7.40
CA SER A 230 -15.82 -21.18 6.43
C SER A 230 -17.06 -22.06 6.59
N PRO A 231 -18.23 -21.63 6.09
CA PRO A 231 -19.49 -22.39 6.21
C PRO A 231 -19.36 -23.80 5.63
N PHE A 232 -18.61 -23.91 4.52
CA PHE A 232 -18.29 -25.17 3.86
C PHE A 232 -16.78 -25.32 3.71
N LYS A 233 -16.30 -26.53 3.45
CA LYS A 233 -14.85 -26.80 3.26
C LYS A 233 -14.25 -26.10 2.03
N PHE A 234 -15.09 -25.67 1.10
CA PHE A 234 -14.70 -25.03 -0.15
C PHE A 234 -15.04 -23.54 -0.17
N TRP A 235 -15.73 -22.99 0.83
CA TRP A 235 -16.15 -21.60 0.82
C TRP A 235 -15.57 -20.87 2.00
N HIS A 236 -14.91 -19.74 1.74
CA HIS A 236 -14.32 -18.90 2.77
C HIS A 236 -14.76 -17.45 2.57
N LEU A 237 -15.29 -16.86 3.62
CA LEU A 237 -15.58 -15.45 3.72
C LEU A 237 -14.55 -14.84 4.65
N THR A 238 -13.71 -13.95 4.14
CA THR A 238 -12.74 -13.22 4.97
C THR A 238 -13.13 -11.76 5.05
N ALA A 239 -12.94 -11.17 6.22
CA ALA A 239 -13.05 -9.73 6.44
C ALA A 239 -11.85 -9.28 7.27
N ASP A 240 -11.16 -8.27 6.79
CA ASP A 240 -9.97 -7.70 7.42
C ASP A 240 -10.20 -6.20 7.68
N LEU A 241 -9.70 -5.72 8.82
CA LEU A 241 -9.78 -4.34 9.25
C LEU A 241 -8.42 -3.88 9.76
N ASP A 242 -7.93 -2.78 9.20
CA ASP A 242 -6.80 -2.07 9.77
C ASP A 242 -7.21 -1.40 11.08
N MET A 243 -6.53 -1.73 12.17
CA MET A 243 -6.78 -1.15 13.49
C MET A 243 -6.02 0.17 13.67
N THR A 244 -4.88 0.33 12.99
CA THR A 244 -4.08 1.54 13.03
C THR A 244 -4.33 2.41 11.80
N GLU A 245 -4.15 3.72 11.97
CA GLU A 245 -4.08 4.66 10.86
C GLU A 245 -2.68 4.63 10.27
N ASN A 246 -2.57 4.51 8.95
CA ASN A 246 -1.28 4.51 8.26
C ASN A 246 -1.10 5.83 7.50
N LEU A 247 0.07 6.43 7.63
CA LEU A 247 0.48 7.57 6.82
C LEU A 247 0.57 7.14 5.36
N THR A 248 0.08 8.01 4.49
CA THR A 248 0.20 7.86 3.04
C THR A 248 1.32 8.75 2.49
N LEU A 249 1.53 8.68 1.18
CA LEU A 249 2.40 9.63 0.47
C LEU A 249 1.80 11.05 0.42
N ILE A 250 0.49 11.18 0.69
CA ILE A 250 -0.24 12.44 0.72
C ILE A 250 -0.17 13.02 2.13
N ASP A 251 0.40 14.23 2.25
CA ASP A 251 0.60 14.83 3.55
C ASP A 251 -0.71 15.12 4.28
N GLY A 252 -0.77 14.75 5.56
CA GLY A 252 -1.97 14.97 6.38
C GLY A 252 -3.11 13.99 6.11
N TYR A 253 -2.97 13.12 5.10
CA TYR A 253 -3.94 12.07 4.84
C TYR A 253 -3.48 10.75 5.45
N LYS A 254 -4.34 10.19 6.30
CA LYS A 254 -4.15 8.88 6.92
C LYS A 254 -5.22 7.94 6.41
N THR A 255 -4.85 6.68 6.24
CA THR A 255 -5.77 5.66 5.74
C THR A 255 -5.97 4.53 6.73
N ARG A 256 -7.17 3.98 6.70
CA ARG A 256 -7.58 2.77 7.40
C ARG A 256 -8.51 2.00 6.48
N TYR A 257 -8.19 0.74 6.22
CA TYR A 257 -8.94 -0.06 5.26
C TYR A 257 -9.75 -1.14 5.96
N ALA A 258 -10.94 -1.39 5.41
CA ALA A 258 -11.70 -2.60 5.62
C ALA A 258 -11.82 -3.32 4.27
N SER A 259 -11.58 -4.62 4.24
CA SER A 259 -11.69 -5.42 3.02
C SER A 259 -12.41 -6.72 3.30
N THR A 260 -13.24 -7.15 2.36
CA THR A 260 -13.90 -8.46 2.40
C THR A 260 -13.55 -9.23 1.14
N CYS A 261 -13.26 -10.53 1.26
CA CYS A 261 -13.02 -11.39 0.11
C CYS A 261 -13.88 -12.66 0.21
N PRO A 262 -14.85 -12.86 -0.69
CA PRO A 262 -15.47 -14.15 -0.87
C PRO A 262 -14.56 -15.03 -1.73
N CYS A 263 -13.88 -16.00 -1.11
CA CYS A 263 -13.09 -16.99 -1.82
C CYS A 263 -13.99 -18.18 -2.19
N GLY A 264 -14.16 -18.40 -3.49
CA GLY A 264 -14.88 -19.55 -4.06
C GLY A 264 -14.17 -20.89 -3.85
N PRO A 265 -14.78 -22.01 -4.30
CA PRO A 265 -14.26 -23.36 -4.16
C PRO A 265 -12.78 -23.49 -4.55
N ASP A 266 -11.97 -23.87 -3.56
CA ASP A 266 -10.56 -24.22 -3.73
C ASP A 266 -10.43 -25.33 -4.79
N SER A 267 -9.97 -24.97 -5.99
CA SER A 267 -9.82 -25.88 -7.12
C SER A 267 -8.69 -26.90 -6.95
N ARG A 268 -7.97 -26.89 -5.82
CA ARG A 268 -6.77 -27.73 -5.61
C ARG A 268 -7.02 -29.08 -4.97
N ARG A 269 -8.22 -29.66 -5.12
CA ARG A 269 -8.52 -31.01 -4.62
C ARG A 269 -8.80 -32.03 -5.72
N THR A 270 -7.96 -32.08 -6.76
CA THR A 270 -7.96 -33.17 -7.75
C THR A 270 -6.54 -33.60 -8.13
N SER A 271 -5.76 -34.17 -7.20
CA SER A 271 -4.70 -35.17 -7.52
C SER A 271 -4.04 -35.75 -6.26
N ARG A 272 -4.83 -36.43 -5.42
CA ARG A 272 -4.29 -37.54 -4.63
C ARG A 272 -5.14 -38.77 -4.88
N THR A 273 -5.08 -39.25 -6.12
CA THR A 273 -5.35 -40.65 -6.39
C THR A 273 -4.22 -41.43 -5.70
N ARG A 274 -4.53 -42.02 -4.55
CA ARG A 274 -3.72 -43.09 -3.97
C ARG A 274 -3.56 -44.15 -5.06
N THR A 275 -2.36 -44.33 -5.59
CA THR A 275 -2.00 -45.56 -6.30
C THR A 275 -2.13 -46.72 -5.30
N PRO A 276 -2.99 -47.71 -5.55
CA PRO A 276 -3.03 -48.91 -4.73
C PRO A 276 -1.82 -49.79 -5.08
N GLY A 277 -1.05 -50.18 -4.05
CA GLY A 277 -0.25 -51.40 -4.03
C GLY A 277 0.95 -51.49 -4.97
N SER A 278 2.16 -51.21 -4.45
CA SER A 278 3.35 -51.92 -4.93
C SER A 278 3.50 -53.22 -4.12
N PRO A 279 3.55 -54.40 -4.74
CA PRO A 279 3.83 -55.65 -4.02
C PRO A 279 5.27 -55.64 -3.49
N SER A 280 5.44 -56.12 -2.27
CA SER A 280 6.73 -56.33 -1.61
C SER A 280 7.59 -57.34 -2.38
N PRO A 281 8.92 -57.13 -2.48
CA PRO A 281 9.81 -58.07 -3.16
C PRO A 281 9.94 -59.38 -2.37
N PRO A 282 10.17 -60.52 -3.06
CA PRO A 282 10.32 -61.80 -2.40
C PRO A 282 11.64 -61.87 -1.63
N VAL A 283 11.54 -62.37 -0.40
CA VAL A 283 12.68 -62.76 0.45
C VAL A 283 13.36 -63.97 -0.20
N ARG A 284 14.64 -63.83 -0.57
CA ARG A 284 15.48 -64.97 -0.95
C ARG A 284 16.06 -65.60 0.32
N GLY A 285 15.85 -66.91 0.47
CA GLY A 285 16.66 -67.77 1.33
C GLY A 285 17.94 -68.21 0.64
#